data_AF-A0A9P4J2W7-F1
#
_entry.id   AF-A0A9P4J2W7-F1
#
_cell.length_a   1.000
_cell.length_b   1.000
_cell.length_c   1.000
_cell.angle_alpha   90.00
_cell.angle_beta   90.00
_cell.angle_gamma   90.00
#
_symmetry.space_group_name_H-M   'P 1'
#
loop_
_entity.id
_entity.type
_entity.pdbx_description
1 polymer ?
#
loop_
_entity_poly.entity_id
_entity_poly.type
_entity_poly.pdbx_seq_one_letter_code
_entity_poly.pdbx_strand_id
1 'polypeptide(L)'
;MHLSLPTLLLPLLALPFVTADITSAVATTTATDYLAGPTPAASNAVFAPGVLDYQYIGCYNETTQFPGGNRALEDGGMQTNNSQTVEACLTFCHGNGYKFCGIEYGRECWGGRYLSTLSAKLPTSNCSTGCVGNLTQFCGGYLTLTMYNITSTSAKGAGAREVASAIGAVVLAGALGAAFSVF
;
A
#
# COMPACT_ATOMS: atom_id res chain seq x y z
N MET A 1 40.98 19.05 -74.81
CA MET A 1 40.21 17.93 -74.20
C MET A 1 39.40 18.52 -73.06
N HIS A 2 38.17 18.92 -73.36
CA HIS A 2 37.28 19.67 -72.49
C HIS A 2 36.24 18.67 -71.94
N LEU A 3 36.32 18.35 -70.65
CA LEU A 3 35.34 17.49 -69.97
C LEU A 3 34.35 18.38 -69.23
N SER A 4 33.26 18.72 -69.91
CA SER A 4 32.07 19.35 -69.31
C SER A 4 31.18 18.25 -68.72
N LEU A 5 31.10 18.20 -67.38
CA LEU A 5 30.12 17.39 -66.66
C LEU A 5 28.77 18.12 -66.61
N PRO A 6 27.63 17.44 -66.82
CA PRO A 6 26.32 18.05 -66.71
C PRO A 6 25.90 18.13 -65.23
N THR A 7 25.58 19.34 -64.76
CA THR A 7 24.94 19.59 -63.48
C THR A 7 23.49 19.11 -63.53
N LEU A 8 23.23 17.95 -62.94
CA LEU A 8 21.87 17.45 -62.69
C LEU A 8 21.26 18.26 -61.53
N LEU A 9 20.35 19.19 -61.85
CA LEU A 9 19.45 19.77 -60.85
C LEU A 9 18.36 18.74 -60.53
N LEU A 10 18.41 18.14 -59.34
CA LEU A 10 17.28 17.42 -58.77
C LEU A 10 16.28 18.43 -58.19
N PRO A 11 14.97 18.30 -58.48
CA PRO A 11 13.96 19.12 -57.83
C PRO A 11 13.80 18.66 -56.38
N LEU A 12 13.95 19.62 -55.46
CA LEU A 12 13.73 19.42 -54.04
C LEU A 12 12.22 19.22 -53.81
N LEU A 13 11.76 17.96 -53.76
CA LEU A 13 10.43 17.65 -53.28
C LEU A 13 10.34 18.03 -51.80
N ALA A 14 9.64 19.13 -51.53
CA ALA A 14 9.24 19.51 -50.18
C ALA A 14 8.22 18.48 -49.67
N LEU A 15 8.66 17.64 -48.72
CA LEU A 15 7.76 16.81 -47.92
C LEU A 15 6.94 17.74 -47.02
N PRO A 16 5.60 17.57 -46.93
CA PRO A 16 4.83 18.27 -45.93
C PRO A 16 5.25 17.74 -44.55
N PHE A 17 5.90 18.61 -43.77
CA PHE A 17 6.11 18.39 -42.35
C PHE A 17 4.75 18.27 -41.68
N VAL A 18 4.33 17.03 -41.40
CA VAL A 18 3.22 16.75 -40.50
C VAL A 18 3.67 17.20 -39.11
N THR A 19 3.27 18.40 -38.70
CA THR A 19 3.36 18.82 -37.30
C THR A 19 2.38 17.98 -36.51
N ALA A 20 2.85 16.87 -35.95
CA ALA A 20 2.12 16.16 -34.91
C ALA A 20 1.99 17.12 -33.72
N ASP A 21 0.75 17.58 -33.50
CA ASP A 21 0.37 18.41 -32.37
C ASP A 21 0.39 17.52 -31.12
N ILE A 22 1.57 17.38 -30.50
CA ILE A 22 1.71 16.70 -29.21
C ILE A 22 1.28 17.72 -28.15
N THR A 23 -0.03 17.93 -28.05
CA THR A 23 -0.64 18.55 -26.86
C THR A 23 -0.48 17.56 -25.71
N SER A 24 0.74 17.54 -25.17
CA SER A 24 1.03 16.94 -23.88
C SER A 24 0.25 17.75 -22.86
N ALA A 25 -0.89 17.21 -22.42
CA ALA A 25 -1.59 17.70 -21.25
C ALA A 25 -0.73 17.37 -20.02
N VAL A 26 0.36 18.13 -19.85
CA VAL A 26 1.05 18.21 -18.57
C VAL A 26 0.04 18.85 -17.64
N ALA A 27 -0.55 18.04 -16.76
CA ALA A 27 -1.33 18.57 -15.64
C ALA A 27 -0.39 19.50 -14.86
N THR A 28 -0.61 20.80 -15.00
CA THR A 28 0.04 21.83 -14.20
C THR A 28 -0.39 21.59 -12.76
N THR A 29 0.40 20.83 -12.01
CA THR A 29 0.29 20.80 -10.55
C THR A 29 0.76 22.14 -10.02
N THR A 30 -0.18 23.09 -9.93
CA THR A 30 0.02 24.32 -9.19
C THR A 30 0.33 23.98 -7.74
N ALA A 31 1.44 24.50 -7.22
CA ALA A 31 1.88 24.35 -5.83
C ALA A 31 0.94 25.00 -4.79
N THR A 32 -0.30 25.33 -5.17
CA THR A 32 -1.38 25.80 -4.31
C THR A 32 -2.20 24.67 -3.68
N ASP A 33 -2.00 23.42 -4.11
CA ASP A 33 -2.83 22.28 -3.70
C ASP A 33 -2.55 21.77 -2.26
N TYR A 34 -1.48 22.26 -1.62
CA TYR A 34 -1.21 21.93 -0.22
C TYR A 34 -2.18 22.58 0.79
N LEU A 35 -3.02 23.52 0.34
CA LEU A 35 -4.10 24.11 1.15
C LEU A 35 -5.49 23.59 0.77
N ALA A 36 -5.59 22.68 -0.21
CA ALA A 36 -6.87 22.08 -0.55
C ALA A 36 -7.32 21.16 0.59
N GLY A 37 -8.59 21.33 0.97
CA GLY A 37 -9.27 20.43 1.91
C GLY A 37 -9.29 18.98 1.42
N PRO A 38 -9.95 18.07 2.15
CA PRO A 38 -10.02 16.67 1.73
C PRO A 38 -10.64 16.59 0.33
N THR A 39 -9.94 15.93 -0.60
CA THR A 39 -10.41 15.81 -1.99
C THR A 39 -11.68 14.96 -2.03
N PRO A 40 -12.77 15.44 -2.65
CA PRO A 40 -13.97 14.63 -2.85
C PRO A 40 -13.63 13.35 -3.61
N ALA A 41 -14.16 12.21 -3.15
CA ALA A 41 -14.05 10.96 -3.90
C ALA A 41 -14.86 11.03 -5.21
N ALA A 42 -14.50 10.21 -6.18
CA ALA A 42 -15.28 10.03 -7.38
C ALA A 42 -16.65 9.42 -7.06
N SER A 43 -17.66 9.65 -7.92
CA SER A 43 -19.03 9.14 -7.70
C SER A 43 -19.12 7.62 -7.68
N ASN A 44 -18.15 6.93 -8.28
CA ASN A 44 -18.02 5.48 -8.30
C ASN A 44 -17.00 4.95 -7.27
N ALA A 45 -16.60 5.77 -6.29
CA ALA A 45 -15.62 5.37 -5.31
C ALA A 45 -16.12 4.22 -4.42
N VAL A 46 -15.20 3.34 -4.06
CA VAL A 46 -15.48 2.18 -3.21
C VAL A 46 -14.46 2.08 -2.07
N PHE A 47 -14.84 1.35 -1.02
CA PHE A 47 -13.87 0.87 -0.04
C PHE A 47 -13.10 -0.28 -0.68
N ALA A 48 -11.80 -0.06 -0.94
CA ALA A 48 -10.97 -1.11 -1.51
C ALA A 48 -10.97 -2.32 -0.54
N PRO A 49 -11.05 -3.57 -1.05
CA PRO A 49 -11.15 -4.74 -0.19
C PRO A 49 -9.90 -4.99 0.66
N GLY A 50 -8.73 -4.52 0.18
CA GLY A 50 -7.42 -4.71 0.80
C GLY A 50 -6.49 -5.60 -0.03
N VAL A 51 -5.20 -5.57 0.31
CA VAL A 51 -4.12 -6.36 -0.31
C VAL A 51 -3.10 -6.76 0.76
N LEU A 52 -2.18 -7.69 0.45
CA LEU A 52 -1.09 -8.08 1.37
C LEU A 52 -1.62 -8.54 2.74
N ASP A 53 -2.67 -9.38 2.71
CA ASP A 53 -3.37 -9.94 3.87
C ASP A 53 -4.15 -8.96 4.73
N TYR A 54 -4.14 -7.68 4.38
CA TYR A 54 -5.03 -6.71 4.97
C TYR A 54 -6.42 -6.81 4.36
N GLN A 55 -7.44 -6.71 5.23
CA GLN A 55 -8.82 -6.57 4.82
C GLN A 55 -9.42 -5.30 5.40
N TYR A 56 -10.29 -4.63 4.63
CA TYR A 56 -11.05 -3.49 5.11
C TYR A 56 -11.95 -3.89 6.27
N ILE A 57 -11.87 -3.17 7.39
CA ILE A 57 -12.66 -3.45 8.60
C ILE A 57 -13.64 -2.33 8.97
N GLY A 58 -13.60 -1.18 8.29
CA GLY A 58 -14.57 -0.10 8.47
C GLY A 58 -13.97 1.30 8.49
N CYS A 59 -14.83 2.28 8.77
CA CYS A 59 -14.45 3.64 9.12
C CYS A 59 -14.28 3.75 10.64
N TYR A 60 -13.20 4.35 11.12
CA TYR A 60 -12.91 4.50 12.56
C TYR A 60 -12.55 5.95 12.88
N ASN A 61 -12.86 6.44 14.07
CA ASN A 61 -12.41 7.77 14.49
C ASN A 61 -10.92 7.78 14.85
N GLU A 62 -10.27 8.90 14.57
CA GLU A 62 -9.05 9.30 15.24
C GLU A 62 -9.30 9.64 16.70
N THR A 63 -8.23 9.62 17.51
CA THR A 63 -8.34 9.82 18.96
C THR A 63 -7.62 11.07 19.46
N THR A 64 -6.92 11.81 18.60
CA THR A 64 -6.14 13.02 18.97
C THR A 64 -6.95 14.09 19.70
N GLN A 65 -8.27 14.12 19.50
CA GLN A 65 -9.17 15.09 20.13
C GLN A 65 -9.88 14.58 21.39
N PHE A 66 -9.65 13.32 21.79
CA PHE A 66 -10.24 12.78 23.01
C PHE A 66 -9.31 13.06 24.20
N PRO A 67 -9.83 13.39 25.39
CA PRO A 67 -9.02 13.50 26.60
C PRO A 67 -8.23 12.20 26.84
N GLY A 68 -6.90 12.31 26.91
CA GLY A 68 -5.99 11.17 27.06
C GLY A 68 -5.74 10.37 25.77
N GLY A 69 -6.30 10.80 24.63
CA GLY A 69 -6.03 10.19 23.33
C GLY A 69 -4.77 10.74 22.68
N ASN A 70 -4.02 9.86 22.00
CA ASN A 70 -2.85 10.24 21.20
C ASN A 70 -3.12 10.03 19.71
N ARG A 71 -3.28 8.78 19.28
CA ARG A 71 -3.65 8.39 17.91
C ARG A 71 -4.52 7.14 17.97
N ALA A 72 -5.40 6.94 16.99
CA ALA A 72 -6.18 5.71 16.93
C ALA A 72 -5.28 4.49 16.74
N LEU A 73 -4.24 4.63 15.91
CA LEU A 73 -3.23 3.60 15.69
C LEU A 73 -2.00 3.85 16.56
N GLU A 74 -1.74 2.93 17.48
CA GLU A 74 -0.71 3.03 18.51
C GLU A 74 0.46 2.08 18.20
N ASP A 75 1.65 2.41 18.75
CA ASP A 75 2.89 1.67 18.52
C ASP A 75 3.16 1.43 17.02
N GLY A 76 3.22 2.53 16.27
CA GLY A 76 3.53 2.50 14.85
C GLY A 76 4.00 3.83 14.31
N GLY A 77 3.68 4.12 13.06
CA GLY A 77 4.24 5.25 12.34
C GLY A 77 3.33 5.73 11.22
N MET A 78 3.75 6.84 10.60
CA MET A 78 2.98 7.48 9.53
C MET A 78 3.87 7.86 8.36
N GLN A 79 3.28 7.93 7.18
CA GLN A 79 3.83 8.63 6.03
C GLN A 79 2.74 9.42 5.30
N THR A 80 3.15 10.50 4.64
CA THR A 80 2.29 11.25 3.73
C THR A 80 2.78 11.05 2.31
N ASN A 81 1.85 10.86 1.38
CA ASN A 81 2.16 10.66 -0.03
C ASN A 81 1.21 11.49 -0.91
N ASN A 82 1.77 12.27 -1.84
CA ASN A 82 0.98 13.08 -2.77
C ASN A 82 0.30 12.26 -3.86
N SER A 83 0.65 10.98 -4.00
CA SER A 83 0.00 10.00 -4.87
C SER A 83 -0.50 8.81 -4.05
N GLN A 84 -1.06 9.07 -2.86
CA GLN A 84 -1.54 8.03 -1.97
C GLN A 84 -2.68 7.22 -2.60
N THR A 85 -2.58 5.89 -2.51
CA THR A 85 -3.68 4.95 -2.74
C THR A 85 -3.83 4.04 -1.52
N VAL A 86 -4.89 3.23 -1.48
CA VAL A 86 -5.02 2.20 -0.44
C VAL A 86 -3.84 1.23 -0.50
N GLU A 87 -3.49 0.74 -1.69
CA GLU A 87 -2.43 -0.25 -1.88
C GLU A 87 -1.06 0.29 -1.44
N ALA A 88 -0.78 1.56 -1.71
CA ALA A 88 0.44 2.21 -1.23
C ALA A 88 0.51 2.24 0.30
N CYS A 89 -0.63 2.49 0.98
CA CYS A 89 -0.67 2.45 2.44
C CYS A 89 -0.43 1.04 2.98
N LEU A 90 -1.15 0.06 2.43
CA LEU A 90 -1.07 -1.33 2.90
C LEU A 90 0.34 -1.91 2.66
N THR A 91 1.02 -1.49 1.59
CA THR A 91 2.42 -1.83 1.35
C THR A 91 3.34 -1.29 2.45
N PHE A 92 3.16 -0.03 2.85
CA PHE A 92 3.91 0.56 3.96
C PHE A 92 3.65 -0.17 5.28
N CYS A 93 2.39 -0.43 5.62
CA CYS A 93 2.07 -1.12 6.86
C CYS A 93 2.58 -2.55 6.87
N HIS A 94 2.46 -3.27 5.75
CA HIS A 94 3.02 -4.60 5.58
C HIS A 94 4.55 -4.59 5.77
N GLY A 95 5.26 -3.67 5.13
CA GLY A 95 6.72 -3.56 5.23
C GLY A 95 7.24 -3.24 6.64
N ASN A 96 6.42 -2.58 7.47
CA ASN A 96 6.75 -2.26 8.86
C ASN A 96 6.19 -3.28 9.87
N GLY A 97 5.50 -4.33 9.41
CA GLY A 97 4.91 -5.35 10.27
C GLY A 97 3.82 -4.80 11.20
N TYR A 98 3.08 -3.77 10.76
CA TYR A 98 1.93 -3.27 11.50
C TYR A 98 0.76 -4.24 11.42
N LYS A 99 -0.10 -4.23 12.44
CA LYS A 99 -1.30 -5.07 12.47
C LYS A 99 -2.48 -4.34 11.84
N PHE A 100 -2.55 -3.05 12.09
CA PHE A 100 -3.58 -2.15 11.61
C PHE A 100 -2.98 -1.11 10.68
N CYS A 101 -3.76 -0.71 9.69
CA CYS A 101 -3.40 0.30 8.73
C CYS A 101 -4.63 1.17 8.48
N GLY A 102 -4.46 2.48 8.45
CA GLY A 102 -5.56 3.43 8.25
C GLY A 102 -5.13 4.56 7.35
N ILE A 103 -5.98 4.93 6.39
CA ILE A 103 -5.76 6.14 5.60
C ILE A 103 -6.64 7.26 6.15
N GLU A 104 -6.04 8.42 6.40
CA GLU A 104 -6.70 9.65 6.84
C GLU A 104 -6.49 10.75 5.80
N TYR A 105 -7.51 11.62 5.66
CA TYR A 105 -7.44 12.84 4.86
C TYR A 105 -6.96 12.66 3.40
N GLY A 106 -7.23 11.51 2.79
CA GLY A 106 -6.90 11.22 1.38
C GLY A 106 -5.43 10.95 1.07
N ARG A 107 -4.50 11.28 1.98
CA ARG A 107 -3.05 11.25 1.71
C ARG A 107 -2.18 10.70 2.85
N GLU A 108 -2.72 10.58 4.05
CA GLU A 108 -1.95 10.22 5.24
C GLU A 108 -2.14 8.74 5.54
N CYS A 109 -1.05 7.99 5.51
CA CYS A 109 -1.04 6.58 5.83
C CYS A 109 -0.54 6.39 7.25
N TRP A 110 -1.37 5.78 8.08
CA TRP A 110 -1.08 5.46 9.46
C TRP A 110 -1.00 3.95 9.64
N GLY A 111 0.01 3.48 10.35
CA GLY A 111 0.12 2.09 10.75
C GLY A 111 0.31 1.96 12.25
N GLY A 112 -0.20 0.87 12.84
CA GLY A 112 -0.08 0.60 14.27
C GLY A 112 -0.14 -0.88 14.59
N ARG A 113 0.47 -1.27 15.71
CA ARG A 113 0.34 -2.62 16.27
C ARG A 113 -0.93 -2.79 17.09
N TYR A 114 -1.42 -1.69 17.66
CA TYR A 114 -2.62 -1.66 18.48
C TYR A 114 -3.60 -0.62 17.97
N LEU A 115 -4.88 -0.89 18.20
CA LEU A 115 -5.97 0.06 18.01
C LEU A 115 -6.35 0.59 19.40
N SER A 116 -6.30 1.90 19.56
CA SER A 116 -6.65 2.57 20.82
C SER A 116 -8.08 2.20 21.25
N THR A 117 -8.29 2.00 22.55
CA THR A 117 -9.64 1.73 23.10
C THR A 117 -10.60 2.91 22.95
N LEU A 118 -10.08 4.11 22.64
CA LEU A 118 -10.86 5.30 22.33
C LEU A 118 -11.29 5.38 20.86
N SER A 119 -10.75 4.50 20.00
CA SER A 119 -11.16 4.41 18.60
C SER A 119 -12.33 3.44 18.45
N ALA A 120 -13.38 3.91 17.81
CA ALA A 120 -14.62 3.22 17.59
C ALA A 120 -15.00 3.27 16.11
N LYS A 121 -15.76 2.26 15.68
CA LYS A 121 -16.29 2.18 14.33
C LYS A 121 -17.37 3.24 14.13
N LEU A 122 -17.29 3.96 13.02
CA LEU A 122 -18.22 5.01 12.60
C LEU A 122 -19.05 4.58 11.39
N PRO A 123 -20.13 5.32 11.06
CA PRO A 123 -20.77 5.25 9.76
C PRO A 123 -19.73 5.43 8.63
N THR A 124 -19.88 4.68 7.55
CA THR A 124 -18.96 4.73 6.40
C THR A 124 -18.92 6.09 5.72
N SER A 125 -20.01 6.87 5.82
CA SER A 125 -20.10 8.24 5.31
C SER A 125 -19.06 9.19 5.91
N ASN A 126 -18.51 8.88 7.08
CA ASN A 126 -17.46 9.68 7.68
C ASN A 126 -16.10 9.50 6.98
N CYS A 127 -15.90 8.39 6.27
CA CYS A 127 -14.69 8.07 5.52
C CYS A 127 -14.93 8.20 4.01
N SER A 128 -15.44 9.36 3.56
CA SER A 128 -15.83 9.60 2.17
C SER A 128 -14.81 10.42 1.34
N THR A 129 -13.61 10.67 1.86
CA THR A 129 -12.55 11.38 1.14
C THR A 129 -11.90 10.45 0.11
N GLY A 130 -11.65 10.95 -1.10
CA GLY A 130 -10.95 10.21 -2.14
C GLY A 130 -9.46 10.14 -1.87
N CYS A 131 -8.81 9.04 -2.26
CA CYS A 131 -7.36 8.96 -2.22
C CYS A 131 -6.76 9.92 -3.26
N VAL A 132 -5.76 10.72 -2.90
CA VAL A 132 -5.17 11.71 -3.82
C VAL A 132 -4.54 11.08 -5.06
N GLY A 133 -4.06 9.84 -4.96
CA GLY A 133 -3.53 9.05 -6.08
C GLY A 133 -4.57 8.17 -6.80
N ASN A 134 -5.78 8.01 -6.24
CA ASN A 134 -6.86 7.25 -6.87
C ASN A 134 -8.23 7.64 -6.29
N LEU A 135 -8.93 8.57 -6.95
CA LEU A 135 -10.23 9.07 -6.48
C LEU A 135 -11.36 8.02 -6.50
N THR A 136 -11.15 6.84 -7.09
CA THR A 136 -12.11 5.72 -7.06
C THR A 136 -12.02 4.89 -5.77
N GLN A 137 -11.16 5.28 -4.84
CA GLN A 137 -10.98 4.64 -3.55
C GLN A 137 -11.25 5.63 -2.41
N PHE A 138 -11.91 5.16 -1.34
CA PHE A 138 -12.09 5.94 -0.12
C PHE A 138 -10.86 5.85 0.80
N CYS A 139 -10.31 7.00 1.19
CA CYS A 139 -9.10 7.17 1.99
C CYS A 139 -9.33 8.07 3.23
N GLY A 140 -10.35 7.72 4.01
CA GLY A 140 -10.64 8.33 5.31
C GLY A 140 -11.46 9.60 5.20
N GLY A 141 -11.23 10.49 6.16
CA GLY A 141 -11.87 11.79 6.26
C GLY A 141 -11.10 12.68 7.22
N TYR A 142 -11.72 13.77 7.67
CA TYR A 142 -11.18 14.57 8.76
C TYR A 142 -11.32 13.78 10.07
N LEU A 143 -10.20 13.47 10.73
CA LEU A 143 -10.16 12.72 11.99
C LEU A 143 -10.86 11.36 11.93
N THR A 144 -10.81 10.74 10.76
CA THR A 144 -11.41 9.43 10.52
C THR A 144 -10.59 8.62 9.52
N LEU A 145 -10.48 7.32 9.79
CA LEU A 145 -9.59 6.40 9.10
C LEU A 145 -10.41 5.37 8.32
N THR A 146 -10.15 5.24 7.02
CA THR A 146 -10.49 4.00 6.30
C THR A 146 -9.54 2.93 6.81
N MET A 147 -10.05 2.02 7.65
CA MET A 147 -9.25 1.10 8.45
C MET A 147 -9.16 -0.30 7.84
N TYR A 148 -7.97 -0.89 7.93
CA TYR A 148 -7.63 -2.23 7.51
C TYR A 148 -6.90 -2.97 8.64
N ASN A 149 -7.05 -4.29 8.68
CA ASN A 149 -6.35 -5.16 9.63
C ASN A 149 -5.80 -6.39 8.91
N ILE A 150 -4.62 -6.85 9.32
CA ILE A 150 -4.05 -8.11 8.86
C ILE A 150 -4.97 -9.27 9.27
N THR A 151 -5.23 -10.17 8.32
CA THR A 151 -5.98 -11.38 8.57
C THR A 151 -5.02 -12.52 8.88
N SER A 152 -5.36 -13.34 9.89
CA SER A 152 -4.43 -14.27 10.55
C SER A 152 -3.90 -15.42 9.68
N THR A 153 -4.18 -15.43 8.38
CA THR A 153 -3.52 -16.30 7.41
C THR A 153 -2.04 -15.95 7.24
N SER A 154 -1.63 -14.70 7.52
CA SER A 154 -0.23 -14.26 7.38
C SER A 154 0.43 -13.72 8.66
N ALA A 155 -0.34 -13.53 9.73
CA ALA A 155 0.22 -13.19 11.04
C ALA A 155 1.07 -14.32 11.67
N LYS A 156 1.00 -15.55 11.14
CA LYS A 156 1.85 -16.68 11.58
C LYS A 156 3.29 -16.61 11.09
N GLY A 157 3.63 -15.74 10.12
CA GLY A 157 4.94 -15.74 9.47
C GLY A 157 5.97 -14.72 9.99
N ALA A 158 5.55 -13.65 10.67
CA ALA A 158 6.45 -12.55 11.03
C ALA A 158 7.07 -12.65 12.44
N GLY A 159 6.77 -13.71 13.21
CA GLY A 159 7.19 -13.81 14.62
C GLY A 159 7.45 -15.21 15.18
N ALA A 160 7.21 -16.29 14.44
CA ALA A 160 7.59 -17.62 14.90
C ALA A 160 9.02 -17.94 14.44
N ARG A 161 10.02 -17.51 15.22
CA ARG A 161 11.28 -18.25 15.26
C ARG A 161 10.94 -19.62 15.84
N GLU A 162 10.85 -20.64 14.99
CA GLU A 162 10.78 -22.03 15.43
C GLU A 162 12.05 -22.33 16.23
N VAL A 163 11.94 -22.33 17.56
CA VAL A 163 12.93 -23.02 18.39
C VAL A 163 12.51 -24.49 18.38
N ALA A 164 12.96 -25.21 17.34
CA ALA A 164 12.81 -26.66 17.29
C ALA A 164 13.56 -27.27 18.49
N SER A 165 12.80 -27.71 19.48
CA SER A 165 13.30 -28.46 20.63
C SER A 165 13.68 -29.86 20.17
N ALA A 166 14.97 -30.07 19.91
CA ALA A 166 15.52 -31.40 19.67
C ALA A 166 15.88 -32.05 21.01
N ILE A 167 14.90 -32.71 21.64
CA ILE A 167 15.19 -33.78 22.62
C ILE A 167 14.90 -35.10 21.92
N GLY A 168 15.99 -35.77 21.54
CA GLY A 168 16.00 -36.95 20.69
C GLY A 168 15.23 -38.13 21.28
N ALA A 169 14.35 -38.69 20.46
CA ALA A 169 13.78 -40.00 20.67
C ALA A 169 14.84 -41.07 20.36
N VAL A 170 15.58 -41.52 21.38
CA VAL A 170 16.32 -42.79 21.34
C VAL A 170 15.41 -43.87 21.90
N VAL A 171 14.65 -44.57 21.04
CA VAL A 171 13.89 -45.76 21.45
C VAL A 171 13.90 -46.82 20.33
N LEU A 172 14.67 -47.88 20.61
CA LEU A 172 14.45 -49.29 20.27
C LEU A 172 14.49 -49.75 18.80
N ALA A 173 15.68 -50.11 18.35
CA ALA A 173 15.87 -51.18 17.36
C ALA A 173 16.63 -52.34 18.05
N GLY A 174 15.89 -53.20 18.73
CA GLY A 174 16.42 -54.41 19.35
C GLY A 174 15.56 -55.61 18.97
N ALA A 175 15.91 -56.26 17.86
CA ALA A 175 15.66 -57.68 17.61
C ALA A 175 16.29 -58.10 16.28
N LEU A 176 17.25 -59.03 16.33
CA LEU A 176 17.27 -60.31 15.58
C LEU A 176 18.68 -60.91 15.57
N GLY A 177 18.88 -61.87 16.49
CA GLY A 177 19.66 -63.10 16.41
C GLY A 177 21.02 -63.16 15.69
N ALA A 178 22.03 -63.59 16.44
CA ALA A 178 22.86 -64.73 16.04
C ALA A 178 23.57 -65.32 17.28
N ALA A 179 23.47 -66.64 17.41
CA ALA A 179 24.21 -67.44 18.37
C ALA A 179 25.71 -67.44 18.07
N PHE A 180 26.56 -67.59 19.09
CA PHE A 180 27.70 -68.53 19.08
C PHE A 180 28.26 -68.72 20.49
N SER A 181 28.55 -69.98 20.82
CA SER A 181 28.99 -70.54 22.11
C SER A 181 30.35 -70.03 22.59
N VAL A 182 30.69 -70.30 23.86
CA VAL A 182 31.84 -71.15 24.30
C VAL A 182 32.28 -70.78 25.74
N PHE A 183 32.30 -71.81 26.60
CA PHE A 183 32.86 -72.01 27.96
C PHE A 183 32.53 -71.05 29.10
#